data_AF-A0A4S8KLS4-F1
#
_entry.id   AF-A0A4S8KLS4-F1
#
_cell.length_a   1.000
_cell.length_b   1.000
_cell.length_c   1.000
_cell.angle_alpha   90.00
_cell.angle_beta   90.00
_cell.angle_gamma   90.00
#
_symmetry.space_group_name_H-M   'P 1'
#
loop_
_entity.id
_entity.type
_entity.pdbx_description
1 polymer ?
#
loop_
_entity_poly.entity_id
_entity_poly.type
_entity_poly.pdbx_seq_one_letter_code
_entity_poly.pdbx_strand_id
1 'polypeptide(L)'
;LSAFIPYANDLGFFLDLTKICNAILSVSSQGTSTSNAGVPPITSALMHVIFLLGSHLSTSPQVTVFEPEFLSKATGSVAHILSSTTNTSDHPHWKVLEAIQSHVLLAQYFFHTGRKLEGKYSIVIAISLVLGTRMHPPGGVSLSDYEAPQTRLQREKEEAQRINAFWIVLALNSFWTAVEGHSSSLPYWTPGMRVDTPWPWVSYCQPHK
;
A
#
# COMPACT_ATOMS: atom_id res chain seq x y z
N LEU A 1 12.57 -11.63 1.93
CA LEU A 1 12.76 -10.18 2.19
C LEU A 1 13.93 -9.60 1.41
N SER A 2 15.16 -10.12 1.58
CA SER A 2 16.34 -9.64 0.84
C SER A 2 16.18 -9.61 -0.68
N ALA A 3 15.49 -10.62 -1.25
CA ALA A 3 15.18 -10.66 -2.68
C ALA A 3 14.13 -9.64 -3.13
N PHE A 4 13.26 -9.16 -2.22
CA PHE A 4 12.18 -8.21 -2.56
C PHE A 4 12.65 -6.75 -2.49
N ILE A 5 13.44 -6.40 -1.46
CA ILE A 5 13.86 -5.02 -1.17
C ILE A 5 14.42 -4.28 -2.40
N PRO A 6 15.30 -4.86 -3.24
CA PRO A 6 15.85 -4.19 -4.40
C PRO A 6 14.79 -3.76 -5.43
N TYR A 7 13.68 -4.48 -5.52
CA TYR A 7 12.63 -4.28 -6.52
C TYR A 7 11.40 -3.57 -5.95
N ALA A 8 11.37 -3.23 -4.66
CA ALA A 8 10.19 -2.70 -4.00
C ALA A 8 9.66 -1.44 -4.70
N ASN A 9 10.54 -0.50 -5.06
CA ASN A 9 10.14 0.73 -5.76
C ASN A 9 9.57 0.45 -7.16
N ASP A 10 10.21 -0.44 -7.92
CA ASP A 10 9.77 -0.80 -9.28
C ASP A 10 8.41 -1.50 -9.26
N LEU A 11 8.10 -2.23 -8.19
CA LEU A 11 6.82 -2.88 -7.95
C LEU A 11 5.74 -1.93 -7.41
N GLY A 12 6.04 -0.63 -7.25
CA GLY A 12 5.09 0.37 -6.75
C GLY A 12 4.90 0.33 -5.23
N PHE A 13 5.94 -0.01 -4.46
CA PHE A 13 5.92 0.11 -3.01
C PHE A 13 5.99 1.57 -2.57
N PHE A 14 5.01 2.02 -1.77
CA PHE A 14 4.89 3.40 -1.29
C PHE A 14 4.87 3.55 0.22
N LEU A 15 4.73 2.44 0.96
CA LEU A 15 4.83 2.45 2.42
C LEU A 15 6.28 2.63 2.88
N ASP A 16 6.45 2.92 4.17
CA ASP A 16 7.77 2.99 4.80
C ASP A 16 8.36 1.58 4.92
N LEU A 17 9.22 1.21 3.96
CA LEU A 17 9.82 -0.11 3.87
C LEU A 17 10.64 -0.45 5.13
N THR A 18 11.31 0.53 5.73
CA THR A 18 12.10 0.34 6.95
C THR A 18 11.20 -0.02 8.13
N LYS A 19 10.08 0.71 8.31
CA LYS A 19 9.09 0.38 9.36
C LYS A 19 8.51 -1.02 9.16
N ILE A 20 8.17 -1.37 7.91
CA ILE A 20 7.60 -2.68 7.56
C ILE A 20 8.60 -3.82 7.83
N CYS A 21 9.87 -3.67 7.42
CA CYS A 21 10.89 -4.67 7.70
C CYS A 21 11.11 -4.85 9.20
N ASN A 22 11.19 -3.76 9.97
CA ASN A 22 11.33 -3.83 11.42
C ASN A 22 10.14 -4.53 12.09
N ALA A 23 8.92 -4.27 11.62
CA ALA A 23 7.73 -4.94 12.12
C ALA A 23 7.77 -6.45 11.84
N ILE A 24 8.15 -6.87 10.63
CA ILE A 24 8.26 -8.29 10.26
C ILE A 24 9.34 -9.01 11.09
N LEU A 25 10.50 -8.38 11.28
CA LEU A 25 11.59 -8.93 12.09
C LEU A 25 11.20 -9.05 13.58
N SER A 26 10.42 -8.09 14.08
CA SER A 26 9.94 -8.09 15.46
C SER A 26 8.94 -9.23 15.70
N VAL A 27 8.03 -9.48 14.75
CA VAL A 27 7.09 -10.62 14.80
C VAL A 27 7.84 -11.96 14.78
N SER A 28 8.90 -12.07 13.96
CA SER A 28 9.71 -13.29 13.90
C SER A 28 10.50 -13.57 15.19
N SER A 29 10.82 -12.53 15.95
CA SER A 29 11.62 -12.63 17.19
C SER A 29 10.74 -12.85 18.43
N GLN A 30 9.48 -12.43 18.37
CA GLN A 30 8.54 -12.49 19.47
C GLN A 30 7.51 -13.60 19.20
N GLY A 31 7.87 -14.84 19.55
CA GLY A 31 6.92 -15.94 19.62
C GLY A 31 5.78 -15.55 20.56
N THR A 32 4.61 -15.26 20.00
CA THR A 32 3.30 -15.18 20.67
C THR A 32 3.34 -14.53 22.06
N SER A 33 3.81 -13.30 22.18
CA SER A 33 3.70 -12.54 23.44
C SER A 33 3.22 -11.13 23.14
N THR A 34 1.99 -10.90 23.59
CA THR A 34 1.26 -9.65 23.61
C THR A 34 2.06 -8.50 24.25
N SER A 35 1.78 -7.27 23.78
CA SER A 35 2.13 -5.96 24.36
C SER A 35 3.47 -5.32 23.97
N ASN A 36 3.60 -4.89 22.71
CA ASN A 36 4.43 -3.74 22.37
C ASN A 36 3.52 -2.57 21.96
N ALA A 37 3.14 -1.76 22.95
CA ALA A 37 2.31 -0.57 22.79
C ALA A 37 3.11 0.51 22.04
N GLY A 38 2.88 0.66 20.72
CA GLY A 38 3.36 1.82 19.97
C GLY A 38 3.64 1.60 18.49
N VAL A 39 3.80 0.36 18.02
CA VAL A 39 3.99 0.07 16.58
C VAL A 39 2.70 -0.53 16.02
N PRO A 40 2.05 0.09 15.02
CA PRO A 40 0.87 -0.50 14.40
C PRO A 40 1.24 -1.85 13.79
N PRO A 41 0.48 -2.93 14.09
CA PRO A 41 0.82 -4.28 13.66
C PRO A 41 0.58 -4.42 12.15
N ILE A 42 1.63 -4.75 11.39
CA ILE A 42 1.54 -5.08 9.96
C ILE A 42 0.44 -6.12 9.73
N THR A 43 -0.42 -5.88 8.74
CA THR A 43 -1.45 -6.87 8.41
C THR A 43 -0.82 -8.15 7.86
N SER A 44 -1.44 -9.29 8.20
CA SER A 44 -1.07 -10.59 7.65
C SER A 44 -1.11 -10.61 6.12
N ALA A 45 -2.05 -9.88 5.52
CA ALA A 45 -2.17 -9.73 4.06
C ALA A 45 -0.91 -9.14 3.42
N LEU A 46 -0.44 -7.99 3.90
CA LEU A 46 0.75 -7.35 3.34
C LEU A 46 1.99 -8.22 3.54
N MET A 47 2.11 -8.85 4.72
CA MET A 47 3.21 -9.77 5.03
C MET A 47 3.24 -10.97 4.05
N HIS A 48 2.09 -11.61 3.80
CA HIS A 48 2.01 -12.74 2.87
C HIS A 48 2.34 -12.32 1.43
N VAL A 49 1.90 -11.15 0.97
CA VAL A 49 2.21 -10.64 -0.37
C VAL A 49 3.70 -10.31 -0.52
N ILE A 50 4.33 -9.72 0.50
CA ILE A 50 5.78 -9.47 0.51
C ILE A 50 6.57 -10.78 0.46
N PHE A 51 6.12 -11.82 1.17
CA PHE A 51 6.76 -13.14 1.09
C PHE A 51 6.55 -13.83 -0.24
N LEU A 52 5.36 -13.71 -0.85
CA LEU A 52 5.09 -14.20 -2.19
C LEU A 52 6.04 -13.59 -3.22
N LEU A 53 6.16 -12.26 -3.26
CA LEU A 53 7.08 -11.59 -4.18
C LEU A 53 8.54 -11.90 -3.82
N GLY A 54 8.86 -11.97 -2.53
CA GLY A 54 10.18 -12.37 -2.06
C GLY A 54 10.58 -13.79 -2.45
N SER A 55 9.62 -14.74 -2.51
CA SER A 55 9.88 -16.10 -2.99
C SER A 55 10.01 -16.13 -4.50
N HIS A 56 9.13 -15.43 -5.21
CA HIS A 56 9.12 -15.37 -6.68
C HIS A 56 10.40 -14.74 -7.25
N LEU A 57 10.90 -13.67 -6.63
CA LEU A 57 12.11 -12.96 -7.05
C LEU A 57 13.40 -13.62 -6.56
N SER A 58 13.30 -14.68 -5.75
CA SER A 58 14.48 -15.37 -5.23
C SER A 58 15.11 -16.25 -6.29
N THR A 59 16.44 -16.23 -6.39
CA THR A 59 17.21 -17.15 -7.24
C THR A 59 17.35 -18.54 -6.61
N SER A 60 16.95 -18.73 -5.35
CA SER A 60 17.10 -20.00 -4.63
C SER A 60 15.91 -20.94 -4.84
N PRO A 61 16.10 -22.15 -5.40
CA PRO A 61 15.04 -23.14 -5.58
C PRO A 61 14.34 -23.56 -4.29
N GLN A 62 15.06 -23.47 -3.16
CA GLN A 62 14.55 -23.81 -1.83
C GLN A 62 13.51 -22.81 -1.33
N VAL A 63 13.50 -21.59 -1.87
CA VAL A 63 12.57 -20.52 -1.47
C VAL A 63 11.41 -20.44 -2.47
N THR A 64 11.68 -20.62 -3.77
CA THR A 64 10.64 -20.57 -4.81
C THR A 64 9.61 -21.70 -4.69
N VAL A 65 9.97 -22.84 -4.10
CA VAL A 65 9.03 -23.96 -3.85
C VAL A 65 7.81 -23.55 -3.00
N PHE A 66 7.96 -22.53 -2.15
CA PHE A 66 6.89 -22.02 -1.29
C PHE A 66 5.98 -20.99 -1.98
N GLU A 67 6.32 -20.54 -3.19
CA GLU A 67 5.53 -19.57 -3.95
C GLU A 67 4.03 -19.91 -4.02
N PRO A 68 3.59 -21.12 -4.40
CA PRO A 68 2.15 -21.46 -4.46
C PRO A 68 1.47 -21.39 -3.09
N GLU A 69 2.18 -21.73 -2.01
CA GLU A 69 1.66 -21.64 -0.65
C GLU A 69 1.46 -20.18 -0.24
N PHE A 70 2.47 -19.32 -0.49
CA PHE A 70 2.36 -17.90 -0.20
C PHE A 70 1.29 -17.21 -1.04
N LEU A 71 1.10 -17.63 -2.29
CA LEU A 71 0.04 -17.13 -3.14
C LEU A 71 -1.35 -17.45 -2.58
N SER A 72 -1.56 -18.68 -2.13
CA SER A 72 -2.81 -19.10 -1.49
C SER A 72 -3.08 -18.28 -0.21
N LYS A 73 -2.07 -18.12 0.64
CA LYS A 73 -2.18 -17.31 1.86
C LYS A 73 -2.42 -15.83 1.57
N ALA A 74 -1.73 -15.26 0.58
CA ALA A 74 -1.85 -13.87 0.19
C ALA A 74 -3.26 -13.56 -0.32
N THR A 75 -3.76 -14.34 -1.28
CA THR A 75 -5.10 -14.16 -1.84
C THR A 75 -6.20 -14.31 -0.78
N GLY A 76 -6.09 -15.31 0.10
CA GLY A 76 -7.03 -15.48 1.21
C GLY A 76 -6.98 -14.33 2.23
N SER A 77 -5.79 -13.84 2.58
CA SER A 77 -5.63 -12.80 3.60
C SER A 77 -6.06 -11.42 3.11
N VAL A 78 -5.78 -11.10 1.85
CA VAL A 78 -6.16 -9.82 1.23
C VAL A 78 -7.68 -9.63 1.22
N ALA A 79 -8.45 -10.70 1.01
CA ALA A 79 -9.92 -10.65 1.06
C ALA A 79 -10.49 -10.20 2.41
N HIS A 80 -9.74 -10.42 3.51
CA HIS A 80 -10.17 -10.12 4.88
C HIS A 80 -9.43 -8.93 5.51
N ILE A 81 -8.56 -8.25 4.76
CA ILE A 81 -7.67 -7.22 5.32
C ILE A 81 -8.43 -6.06 5.98
N LEU A 82 -9.56 -5.65 5.39
CA LEU A 82 -10.43 -4.60 5.92
C LEU A 82 -11.43 -5.11 6.97
N SER A 83 -11.66 -6.42 7.02
CA SER A 83 -12.57 -7.07 7.97
C SER A 83 -11.90 -7.35 9.31
N SER A 84 -10.57 -7.34 9.36
CA SER A 84 -9.81 -7.54 10.60
C SER A 84 -9.94 -6.32 11.53
N THR A 85 -10.98 -6.32 12.36
CA THR A 85 -11.14 -5.40 13.49
C THR A 85 -10.17 -5.77 14.61
N THR A 86 -8.91 -5.36 14.47
CA THR A 86 -8.07 -5.18 15.66
C THR A 86 -8.64 -4.00 16.44
N ASN A 87 -8.93 -4.20 17.73
CA ASN A 87 -9.58 -3.27 18.67
C ASN A 87 -8.79 -1.97 18.97
N THR A 88 -7.89 -1.57 18.08
CA THR A 88 -7.10 -0.35 18.16
C THR A 88 -7.81 0.72 17.35
N SER A 89 -8.63 1.51 18.04
CA SER A 89 -9.50 2.57 17.52
C SER A 89 -8.81 3.70 16.75
N ASP A 90 -7.48 3.69 16.62
CA ASP A 90 -6.80 4.96 16.44
C ASP A 90 -6.52 5.32 14.97
N HIS A 91 -6.34 4.36 14.04
CA HIS A 91 -5.97 4.73 12.65
C HIS A 91 -6.55 3.82 11.55
N PRO A 92 -7.84 3.94 11.19
CA PRO A 92 -8.45 3.18 10.08
C PRO A 92 -7.77 3.41 8.71
N HIS A 93 -7.17 4.59 8.52
CA HIS A 93 -6.49 4.95 7.28
C HIS A 93 -5.24 4.11 6.98
N TRP A 94 -4.54 3.66 8.02
CA TRP A 94 -3.32 2.86 7.87
C TRP A 94 -3.62 1.48 7.25
N LYS A 95 -4.69 0.83 7.71
CA LYS A 95 -5.12 -0.47 7.17
C LYS A 95 -5.56 -0.38 5.71
N VAL A 96 -6.19 0.74 5.35
CA VAL A 96 -6.55 1.03 3.96
C VAL A 96 -5.30 1.17 3.10
N LEU A 97 -4.26 1.87 3.58
CA LEU A 97 -3.00 1.99 2.86
C LEU A 97 -2.30 0.62 2.68
N GLU A 98 -2.30 -0.24 3.69
CA GLU A 98 -1.80 -1.61 3.56
C GLU A 98 -2.62 -2.45 2.58
N ALA A 99 -3.95 -2.27 2.55
CA ALA A 99 -4.82 -2.94 1.59
C ALA A 99 -4.50 -2.52 0.16
N ILE A 100 -4.36 -1.21 -0.07
CA ILE A 100 -3.95 -0.68 -1.37
C ILE A 100 -2.57 -1.22 -1.75
N GLN A 101 -1.59 -1.18 -0.84
CA GLN A 101 -0.25 -1.69 -1.10
C GLN A 101 -0.27 -3.19 -1.45
N SER A 102 -1.07 -3.98 -0.73
CA SER A 102 -1.21 -5.42 -0.96
C SER A 102 -1.79 -5.71 -2.35
N HIS A 103 -2.84 -4.99 -2.75
CA HIS A 103 -3.45 -5.13 -4.07
C HIS A 103 -2.53 -4.64 -5.20
N VAL A 104 -1.78 -3.56 -4.99
CA VAL A 104 -0.77 -3.07 -5.96
C VAL A 104 0.29 -4.13 -6.21
N LEU A 105 0.88 -4.68 -5.15
CA LEU A 105 1.91 -5.72 -5.25
C LEU A 105 1.38 -7.02 -5.86
N LEU A 106 0.16 -7.42 -5.49
CA LEU A 106 -0.48 -8.61 -6.04
C LEU A 106 -0.79 -8.45 -7.54
N ALA A 107 -1.21 -7.25 -7.96
CA ALA A 107 -1.37 -6.93 -9.37
C ALA A 107 -0.06 -7.09 -10.14
N GLN A 108 1.05 -6.60 -9.59
CA GLN A 108 2.38 -6.79 -10.18
C GLN A 108 2.76 -8.26 -10.26
N TYR A 109 2.58 -9.03 -9.19
CA TYR A 109 2.86 -10.47 -9.22
C TYR A 109 2.09 -11.18 -10.34
N PHE A 110 0.78 -10.90 -10.47
CA PHE A 110 -0.04 -11.49 -11.52
C PHE A 110 0.36 -11.03 -12.93
N PHE A 111 0.85 -9.80 -13.08
CA PHE A 111 1.42 -9.33 -14.34
C PHE A 111 2.65 -10.16 -14.74
N HIS A 112 3.61 -10.32 -13.83
CA HIS A 112 4.86 -11.05 -14.09
C HIS A 112 4.64 -12.54 -14.36
N THR A 113 3.62 -13.13 -13.75
CA THR A 113 3.24 -14.55 -13.95
C THR A 113 2.28 -14.77 -15.12
N GLY A 114 1.92 -13.72 -15.87
CA GLY A 114 1.03 -13.81 -17.04
C GLY A 114 -0.47 -13.92 -16.71
N ARG A 115 -0.85 -13.85 -15.43
CA ARG A 115 -2.24 -13.92 -14.94
C ARG A 115 -2.95 -12.57 -15.01
N LYS A 116 -2.98 -11.98 -16.21
CA LYS A 116 -3.42 -10.59 -16.46
C LYS A 116 -4.80 -10.26 -15.88
N LEU A 117 -5.76 -11.19 -15.98
CA LEU A 117 -7.13 -10.97 -15.48
C LEU A 117 -7.15 -10.73 -13.96
N GLU A 118 -6.40 -11.52 -13.20
CA GLU A 118 -6.35 -11.40 -11.74
C GLU A 118 -5.57 -10.16 -11.31
N GLY A 119 -4.55 -9.79 -12.09
CA GLY A 119 -3.86 -8.51 -11.92
C GLY A 119 -4.81 -7.33 -12.12
N LYS A 120 -5.67 -7.38 -13.14
CA LYS A 120 -6.71 -6.38 -13.39
C LYS A 120 -7.69 -6.27 -12.23
N TYR A 121 -8.20 -7.39 -11.73
CA TYR A 121 -9.11 -7.36 -10.58
C TYR A 121 -8.45 -6.72 -9.36
N SER A 122 -7.18 -7.05 -9.11
CA SER A 122 -6.43 -6.48 -7.99
C SER A 122 -6.25 -4.97 -8.12
N ILE A 123 -5.91 -4.45 -9.32
CA ILE A 123 -5.78 -3.00 -9.52
C ILE A 123 -7.12 -2.27 -9.43
N VAL A 124 -8.22 -2.87 -9.92
CA VAL A 124 -9.58 -2.28 -9.80
C VAL A 124 -10.00 -2.12 -8.33
N ILE A 125 -9.66 -3.09 -7.48
CA ILE A 125 -9.89 -2.97 -6.03
C ILE A 125 -9.05 -1.83 -5.45
N ALA A 126 -7.76 -1.75 -5.79
CA ALA A 126 -6.89 -0.66 -5.34
C ALA A 126 -7.42 0.73 -5.75
N ILE A 127 -7.89 0.88 -6.99
CA ILE A 127 -8.54 2.11 -7.49
C ILE A 127 -9.77 2.44 -6.65
N SER A 128 -10.64 1.46 -6.43
CA SER A 128 -11.86 1.64 -5.64
C SER A 128 -11.57 2.07 -4.21
N LEU A 129 -10.50 1.53 -3.59
CA LEU A 129 -10.06 1.93 -2.26
C LEU A 129 -9.51 3.36 -2.23
N VAL A 130 -8.65 3.73 -3.17
CA VAL A 130 -8.08 5.08 -3.26
C VAL A 130 -9.18 6.13 -3.49
N LEU A 131 -10.13 5.86 -4.38
CA LEU A 131 -11.24 6.78 -4.67
C LEU A 131 -12.28 6.82 -3.52
N GLY A 132 -12.63 5.66 -2.97
CA GLY A 132 -13.65 5.53 -1.94
C GLY A 132 -13.22 6.08 -0.58
N THR A 133 -11.92 6.09 -0.29
CA THR A 133 -11.41 6.57 1.00
C THR A 133 -11.11 8.06 1.05
N ARG A 134 -11.41 8.81 -0.04
CA ARG A 134 -11.23 10.27 -0.14
C ARG A 134 -9.96 10.72 0.58
N MET A 135 -8.81 10.26 0.07
CA MET A 135 -7.49 10.55 0.65
C MET A 135 -7.08 12.04 0.59
N HIS A 136 -7.98 12.94 0.21
CA HIS A 136 -7.80 14.38 0.28
C HIS A 136 -8.06 14.87 1.71
N PRO A 137 -7.29 15.83 2.23
CA PRO A 137 -7.69 16.56 3.42
C PRO A 137 -8.97 17.35 3.11
N PRO A 138 -10.05 17.24 3.91
CA PRO A 138 -11.09 18.27 3.90
C PRO A 138 -10.46 19.55 4.46
N GLY A 139 -10.03 20.44 3.57
CA GLY A 139 -9.73 21.85 3.82
C GLY A 139 -8.87 22.18 5.05
N GLY A 140 -7.60 22.51 4.83
CA GLY A 140 -6.81 23.35 5.72
C GLY A 140 -6.50 22.72 7.08
N VAL A 141 -5.23 22.33 7.26
CA VAL A 141 -4.68 22.05 8.58
C VAL A 141 -4.92 23.29 9.45
N SER A 142 -5.91 23.22 10.35
CA SER A 142 -5.92 24.09 11.52
C SER A 142 -4.72 23.65 12.35
N LEU A 143 -3.57 24.27 12.07
CA LEU A 143 -2.37 24.17 12.87
C LEU A 143 -2.76 24.62 14.27
N SER A 144 -3.13 23.65 15.12
CA SER A 144 -3.13 23.90 16.55
C SER A 144 -1.66 24.02 16.91
N ASP A 145 -1.18 25.24 17.17
CA ASP A 145 0.21 25.56 17.53
C ASP A 145 0.72 24.80 18.79
N TYR A 146 -0.11 23.95 19.38
CA TYR A 146 0.16 23.14 20.56
C TYR A 146 0.48 21.66 20.26
N GLU A 147 0.50 21.22 18.99
CA GLU A 147 0.89 19.85 18.69
C GLU A 147 2.41 19.63 18.80
N ALA A 148 2.81 18.55 19.47
CA ALA A 148 4.20 18.17 19.60
C ALA A 148 4.85 17.97 18.20
N PRO A 149 6.11 18.39 17.98
CA PRO A 149 6.76 18.25 16.67
C PRO A 149 6.77 16.82 16.11
N GLN A 150 6.78 15.82 16.99
CA GLN A 150 6.75 14.40 16.61
C GLN A 150 5.40 13.95 16.04
N THR A 151 4.27 14.44 16.57
CA THR A 151 2.94 14.09 16.05
C THR A 151 2.69 14.75 14.70
N ARG A 152 3.19 15.98 14.51
CA ARG A 152 3.16 16.68 13.22
C ARG A 152 3.94 15.93 12.13
N LEU A 153 5.18 15.54 12.42
CA LEU A 153 6.03 14.81 11.46
C LEU A 153 5.44 13.44 11.08
N GLN A 154 4.80 12.75 12.03
CA GLN A 154 4.12 11.49 11.75
C GLN A 154 2.90 11.69 10.83
N ARG A 155 2.11 12.76 11.03
CA ARG A 155 1.00 13.13 10.14
C ARG A 155 1.48 13.45 8.73
N GLU A 156 2.53 14.25 8.59
CA GLU A 156 3.11 14.62 7.28
C GLU A 156 3.60 13.38 6.52
N LYS A 157 4.21 12.40 7.21
CA LYS A 157 4.62 11.12 6.61
C LYS A 157 3.43 10.29 6.13
N GLU A 158 2.35 10.21 6.92
CA GLU A 158 1.13 9.49 6.53
C GLU A 158 0.45 10.15 5.33
N GLU A 159 0.41 11.48 5.29
CA GLU A 159 -0.12 12.23 4.16
C GLU A 159 0.70 11.98 2.88
N ALA A 160 2.03 12.00 2.98
CA ALA A 160 2.91 11.66 1.85
C ALA A 160 2.66 10.23 1.33
N GLN A 161 2.44 9.25 2.21
CA GLN A 161 2.11 7.88 1.81
C GLN A 161 0.77 7.79 1.09
N ARG A 162 -0.24 8.55 1.51
CA ARG A 162 -1.55 8.60 0.83
C ARG A 162 -1.44 9.20 -0.57
N ILE A 163 -0.68 10.28 -0.70
CA ILE A 163 -0.42 10.93 -1.99
C ILE A 163 0.31 9.95 -2.92
N ASN A 164 1.36 9.28 -2.43
CA ASN A 164 2.10 8.29 -3.21
C ASN A 164 1.20 7.11 -3.61
N ALA A 165 0.37 6.59 -2.70
CA ALA A 165 -0.60 5.53 -2.99
C ALA A 165 -1.52 5.92 -4.15
N PHE A 166 -2.08 7.14 -4.12
CA PHE A 166 -2.93 7.65 -5.18
C PHE A 166 -2.21 7.68 -6.53
N TRP A 167 -1.01 8.27 -6.59
CA TRP A 167 -0.27 8.43 -7.84
C TRP A 167 0.21 7.09 -8.41
N ILE A 168 0.63 6.15 -7.56
CA ILE A 168 1.03 4.80 -7.99
C ILE A 168 -0.16 4.04 -8.55
N VAL A 169 -1.32 4.05 -7.87
CA VAL A 169 -2.51 3.36 -8.37
C VAL A 169 -2.99 3.97 -9.69
N LEU A 170 -2.94 5.31 -9.83
CA LEU A 170 -3.30 5.99 -11.06
C LEU A 170 -2.34 5.66 -12.22
N ALA A 171 -1.03 5.66 -11.97
CA ALA A 171 -0.02 5.29 -12.94
C ALA A 171 -0.20 3.83 -13.39
N LEU A 172 -0.44 2.92 -12.45
CA LEU A 172 -0.69 1.51 -12.73
C LEU A 172 -1.99 1.30 -13.51
N ASN A 173 -3.08 1.98 -13.19
CA ASN A 173 -4.30 1.94 -13.99
C ASN A 173 -4.02 2.34 -15.46
N SER A 174 -3.23 3.39 -15.66
CA SER A 174 -2.85 3.88 -16.99
C SER A 174 -1.99 2.85 -17.74
N PHE A 175 -1.07 2.20 -17.04
CA PHE A 175 -0.28 1.11 -17.59
C PHE A 175 -1.14 -0.10 -18.00
N TRP A 176 -2.03 -0.55 -17.11
CA TRP A 176 -2.91 -1.70 -17.37
C TRP A 176 -3.89 -1.44 -18.52
N THR A 177 -4.46 -0.23 -18.61
CA THR A 177 -5.32 0.16 -19.74
C THR A 177 -4.56 0.20 -21.06
N ALA A 178 -3.32 0.69 -21.06
CA ALA A 178 -2.44 0.66 -22.25
C ALA A 178 -2.11 -0.77 -22.70
N VAL A 179 -1.80 -1.68 -21.77
CA VAL A 179 -1.51 -3.09 -22.07
C VAL A 179 -2.70 -3.81 -22.71
N GLU A 180 -3.93 -3.43 -22.34
CA GLU A 180 -5.15 -4.02 -22.91
C GLU A 180 -5.63 -3.34 -24.20
N GLY A 181 -5.03 -2.21 -24.60
CA GLY A 181 -5.46 -1.44 -25.76
C GLY A 181 -6.79 -0.71 -25.58
N HIS A 182 -7.25 -0.51 -24.35
CA HIS A 182 -8.48 0.22 -24.05
C HIS A 182 -8.17 1.69 -23.69
N SER A 183 -9.07 2.60 -24.08
CA SER A 183 -9.05 3.98 -23.57
C SER A 183 -9.32 3.99 -22.07
N SER A 184 -8.66 4.88 -21.32
CA SER A 184 -8.79 4.93 -19.86
C SER A 184 -10.25 5.04 -19.42
N SER A 185 -10.65 4.17 -18.49
CA SER A 185 -12.02 4.07 -17.95
C SER A 185 -12.35 5.15 -16.91
N LEU A 186 -11.39 6.01 -16.55
CA LEU A 186 -11.57 7.08 -15.56
C LEU A 186 -11.88 8.40 -16.26
N PRO A 187 -13.09 8.97 -16.13
CA PRO A 187 -13.41 10.28 -16.70
C PRO A 187 -12.82 11.41 -15.83
N TYR A 188 -11.52 11.68 -16.00
CA TYR A 188 -10.74 12.68 -15.25
C TYR A 188 -11.26 14.12 -15.37
N TRP A 189 -12.14 14.39 -16.33
CA TRP A 189 -12.66 15.71 -16.70
C TRP A 189 -14.03 16.04 -16.09
N THR A 190 -14.65 15.11 -15.37
CA THR A 190 -15.95 15.40 -14.73
C THR A 190 -15.75 16.14 -13.40
N PRO A 191 -16.59 17.15 -13.06
CA PRO A 191 -16.44 17.94 -11.84
C PRO A 191 -16.42 17.12 -10.54
N GLY A 192 -17.01 15.92 -10.54
CA GLY A 192 -16.98 14.98 -9.41
C GLY A 192 -15.76 14.06 -9.34
N MET A 193 -14.89 14.07 -10.35
CA MET A 193 -13.69 13.22 -10.46
C MET A 193 -12.41 14.02 -10.70
N ARG A 194 -12.45 15.34 -10.43
CA ARG A 194 -11.28 16.20 -10.50
C ARG A 194 -10.24 15.70 -9.51
N VAL A 195 -9.04 15.41 -10.02
CA VAL A 195 -7.91 14.98 -9.20
C VAL A 195 -7.35 16.23 -8.50
N ASP A 196 -7.72 16.42 -7.25
CA ASP A 196 -7.17 17.49 -6.40
C ASP A 196 -5.95 17.02 -5.58
N THR A 197 -5.51 15.76 -5.73
CA THR A 197 -4.32 15.23 -5.06
C THR A 197 -3.08 15.98 -5.54
N PRO A 198 -2.29 16.61 -4.64
CA PRO A 198 -1.08 17.32 -5.04
C PRO A 198 -0.04 16.33 -5.59
N TRP A 199 0.86 16.81 -6.43
CA TRP A 199 1.99 16.00 -6.91
C TRP A 199 2.89 15.56 -5.74
N PRO A 200 3.55 14.37 -5.81
CA PRO A 200 4.32 13.80 -4.70
C PRO A 200 5.39 14.71 -4.07
N TRP A 201 5.95 15.65 -4.84
CA TRP A 201 6.96 16.60 -4.32
C TRP A 201 6.41 17.95 -3.89
N VAL A 202 5.18 18.30 -4.26
CA VAL A 202 4.60 19.63 -3.99
C VAL A 202 4.23 19.80 -2.51
N SER A 203 3.95 18.70 -1.79
CA SER A 203 3.59 18.75 -0.37
C SER A 203 4.72 19.22 0.57
N TYR A 204 5.97 19.23 0.11
CA TYR A 204 7.11 19.74 0.88
C TYR A 204 7.33 21.26 0.72
N CYS A 205 6.61 21.90 -0.21
CA CYS A 205 6.75 23.32 -0.50
C CYS A 205 5.41 24.04 -0.33
N GLN A 206 4.80 23.98 0.85
CA GLN A 206 3.91 25.06 1.25
C GLN A 206 4.72 26.18 1.90
N PRO A 207 4.80 27.38 1.30
CA PRO A 207 5.34 28.53 1.99
C PRO A 207 4.38 28.90 3.12
N HIS A 208 4.90 28.93 4.35
CA HIS A 208 4.28 29.62 5.46
C HIS A 208 3.93 31.05 5.00
N LYS A 209 2.64 31.35 4.88
CA LYS A 209 2.12 32.71 4.78
C LYS A 209 1.50 33.08 6.11
#